data_AF-A0A5M3WBU7-F1
#
_entry.id   AF-A0A5M3WBU7-F1
#
_cell.length_a   1.000
_cell.length_b   1.000
_cell.length_c   1.000
_cell.angle_alpha   90.00
_cell.angle_beta   90.00
_cell.angle_gamma   90.00
#
_symmetry.space_group_name_H-M   'P 1'
#
loop_
_entity.id
_entity.type
_entity.pdbx_description
1 polymer ?
#
loop_
_entity_poly.entity_id
_entity_poly.type
_entity_poly.pdbx_seq_one_letter_code
_entity_poly.pdbx_strand_id
1 'polypeptide(L)'
;MATLDPMCWQAWQADPQAMWNWNGLYRDGVGGNHQAAVPDGTLCSGGNTWDGRYAAMDVPGAWKTVDKPARFTLNLLDQAIHGADYIRVYANKQGFNPKRSACAGVTWNWSARRAASPPAPRPPSR
;
A
#
# COMPACT_ATOMS: atom_id res chain seq x y z
N MET A 1 -2.24 23.98 5.56
CA MET A 1 -1.91 22.54 5.71
C MET A 1 -0.44 22.29 5.98
N ALA A 2 0.50 23.00 5.37
CA ALA A 2 1.95 22.78 5.52
C ALA A 2 2.46 22.58 6.96
N THR A 3 1.88 23.25 7.96
CA THR A 3 2.26 23.09 9.37
C THR A 3 1.48 22.00 10.12
N LEU A 4 0.20 21.81 9.79
CA LEU A 4 -0.68 20.87 10.48
C LEU A 4 -0.48 19.42 10.01
N ASP A 5 -0.24 19.26 8.71
CA ASP A 5 0.03 17.99 8.05
C ASP A 5 0.97 18.22 6.86
N PRO A 6 2.29 18.35 7.13
CA PRO A 6 3.28 18.62 6.10
C PRO A 6 3.34 17.51 5.05
N MET A 7 3.06 16.25 5.43
CA MET A 7 3.16 15.12 4.52
C MET A 7 1.98 15.06 3.54
N CYS A 8 0.75 15.30 4.00
CA CYS A 8 -0.36 15.48 3.08
C CYS A 8 -0.17 16.75 2.23
N TRP A 9 0.32 17.83 2.83
CA TRP A 9 0.56 19.07 2.08
C TRP A 9 1.52 18.87 0.92
N GLN A 10 2.69 18.26 1.14
CA GLN A 10 3.65 18.02 0.06
C GLN A 10 3.09 17.09 -1.03
N ALA A 11 2.29 16.08 -0.65
CA ALA A 11 1.65 15.21 -1.62
C ALA A 11 0.66 15.97 -2.52
N TRP A 12 -0.19 16.82 -1.93
CA TRP A 12 -1.08 17.71 -2.70
C TRP A 12 -0.34 18.71 -3.58
N GLN A 13 0.86 19.15 -3.19
CA GLN A 13 1.68 20.02 -4.06
C GLN A 13 2.32 19.25 -5.21
N ALA A 14 2.72 18.00 -4.99
CA ALA A 14 3.39 17.18 -5.99
C ALA A 14 2.44 16.72 -7.09
N ASP A 15 1.32 16.10 -6.72
CA ASP A 15 0.27 15.70 -7.67
C ASP A 15 -1.08 15.49 -6.96
N PRO A 16 -2.05 16.41 -7.11
CA PRO A 16 -3.41 16.24 -6.60
C PRO A 16 -4.11 14.94 -7.05
N GLN A 17 -3.75 14.40 -8.23
CA GLN A 17 -4.34 13.17 -8.76
C GLN A 17 -4.00 11.95 -7.90
N ALA A 18 -2.93 11.99 -7.11
CA ALA A 18 -2.59 10.93 -6.16
C ALA A 18 -3.67 10.77 -5.07
N MET A 19 -4.33 11.87 -4.69
CA MET A 19 -5.40 11.88 -3.68
C MET A 19 -6.78 11.73 -4.30
N TRP A 20 -7.04 12.35 -5.47
CA TRP A 20 -8.32 12.18 -6.16
C TRP A 20 -8.52 10.74 -6.64
N ASN A 21 -7.46 10.11 -7.15
CA ASN A 21 -7.47 8.72 -7.60
C ASN A 21 -6.86 7.80 -6.54
N TRP A 22 -7.26 7.96 -5.27
CA TRP A 22 -6.75 7.18 -4.14
C TRP A 22 -6.98 5.67 -4.29
N ASN A 23 -8.02 5.26 -5.04
CA ASN A 23 -8.35 3.87 -5.33
C ASN A 23 -7.57 3.28 -6.51
N GLY A 24 -6.69 4.06 -7.15
CA GLY A 24 -5.97 3.69 -8.39
C GLY A 24 -4.52 3.23 -8.19
N LEU A 25 -4.05 3.02 -6.96
CA LEU A 25 -2.68 2.62 -6.69
C LEU A 25 -2.49 1.10 -6.90
N TYR A 26 -2.29 0.70 -8.15
CA TYR A 26 -2.07 -0.70 -8.55
C TYR A 26 -1.05 -0.81 -9.70
N ARG A 27 -0.64 -2.06 -9.98
CA ARG A 27 0.16 -2.43 -11.15
C ARG A 27 -0.45 -3.65 -11.82
N ASP A 28 -0.46 -3.64 -13.14
CA ASP A 28 -0.81 -4.81 -13.94
C ASP A 28 0.43 -5.65 -14.29
N GLY A 29 0.22 -6.91 -14.64
CA GLY A 29 1.27 -7.77 -15.20
C GLY A 29 2.42 -8.13 -14.25
N VAL A 30 2.27 -7.95 -12.93
CA VAL A 30 3.33 -8.23 -11.94
C VAL A 30 3.69 -9.72 -11.85
N GLY A 31 2.78 -10.63 -12.23
CA GLY A 31 3.04 -12.07 -12.25
C GLY A 31 3.43 -12.66 -10.87
N GLY A 32 3.03 -11.99 -9.77
CA GLY A 32 3.40 -12.37 -8.41
C GLY A 32 4.81 -12.00 -7.97
N ASN A 33 5.65 -11.44 -8.85
CA ASN A 33 7.00 -10.98 -8.53
C ASN A 33 7.01 -9.52 -8.05
N HIS A 34 6.42 -9.28 -6.87
CA HIS A 34 6.23 -7.95 -6.30
C HIS A 34 7.55 -7.21 -6.05
N GLN A 35 8.59 -7.93 -5.63
CA GLN A 35 9.90 -7.34 -5.32
C GLN A 35 10.59 -6.79 -6.56
N ALA A 36 10.47 -7.48 -7.70
CA ALA A 36 11.03 -6.97 -8.95
C ALA A 36 10.23 -5.76 -9.49
N ALA A 37 8.90 -5.76 -9.29
CA ALA A 37 8.04 -4.68 -9.76
C ALA A 37 8.07 -3.42 -8.86
N VAL A 38 8.48 -3.57 -7.60
CA VAL A 38 8.46 -2.51 -6.58
C VAL A 38 9.81 -2.48 -5.85
N PRO A 39 10.81 -1.76 -6.39
CA PRO A 39 12.12 -1.61 -5.76
C PRO A 39 12.07 -0.93 -4.38
N ASP A 40 13.10 -1.16 -3.56
CA ASP A 40 13.27 -0.49 -2.27
C ASP A 40 13.21 1.03 -2.39
N GLY A 41 12.54 1.67 -1.44
CA GLY A 41 12.31 3.11 -1.45
C GLY A 41 11.12 3.55 -2.30
N THR A 42 10.49 2.64 -3.06
CA THR A 42 9.30 2.93 -3.89
C THR A 42 8.08 2.10 -3.51
N LEU A 43 8.09 1.53 -2.30
CA LEU A 43 7.02 0.63 -1.83
C LEU A 43 5.67 1.36 -1.71
N CYS A 44 5.66 2.61 -1.26
CA CYS A 44 4.42 3.34 -0.98
C CYS A 44 3.77 3.89 -2.26
N SER A 45 4.56 4.14 -3.31
CA SER A 45 4.06 4.50 -4.65
C SER A 45 3.76 3.30 -5.55
N GLY A 46 4.00 2.08 -5.08
CA GLY A 46 3.88 0.87 -5.89
C GLY A 46 4.86 0.85 -7.05
N GLY A 47 6.13 1.22 -6.83
CA GLY A 47 7.18 1.21 -7.85
C GLY A 47 7.04 2.37 -8.84
N ASN A 48 6.66 3.56 -8.35
CA ASN A 48 6.32 4.72 -9.19
C ASN A 48 5.28 4.37 -10.27
N THR A 49 4.22 3.63 -9.91
CA THR A 49 3.15 3.29 -10.87
C THR A 49 2.44 4.55 -11.37
N TRP A 50 1.77 4.44 -12.52
CA TRP A 50 1.06 5.55 -13.18
C TRP A 50 1.96 6.76 -13.43
N ASP A 51 3.12 6.54 -14.07
CA ASP A 51 4.12 7.56 -14.39
C ASP A 51 4.52 8.43 -13.19
N GLY A 52 4.60 7.82 -12.01
CA GLY A 52 5.02 8.49 -10.78
C GLY A 52 3.94 9.30 -10.06
N ARG A 53 2.66 9.18 -10.44
CA ARG A 53 1.53 9.86 -9.76
C ARG A 53 1.61 9.77 -8.23
N TYR A 54 2.00 8.61 -7.69
CA TYR A 54 2.05 8.35 -6.25
C TYR A 54 3.43 8.53 -5.62
N ALA A 55 4.42 9.09 -6.32
CA ALA A 55 5.80 9.19 -5.84
C ALA A 55 5.94 9.96 -4.51
N ALA A 56 5.05 10.92 -4.26
CA ALA A 56 5.03 11.68 -3.01
C ALA A 56 4.76 10.82 -1.75
N MET A 57 4.21 9.62 -1.92
CA MET A 57 3.93 8.67 -0.83
C MET A 57 5.20 8.00 -0.32
N ASP A 58 6.28 8.01 -1.11
CA ASP A 58 7.58 7.42 -0.72
C ASP A 58 8.42 8.35 0.15
N VAL A 59 8.04 9.63 0.29
CA VAL A 59 8.80 10.61 1.06
C VAL A 59 8.77 10.26 2.55
N PRO A 60 9.92 10.03 3.20
CA PRO A 60 9.98 9.81 4.64
C PRO A 60 9.57 11.08 5.39
N GLY A 61 8.79 10.92 6.46
CA GLY A 61 8.37 12.07 7.25
C GLY A 61 7.30 11.76 8.27
N ALA A 62 6.80 12.80 8.92
CA ALA A 62 5.80 12.69 9.99
C ALA A 62 4.38 12.51 9.43
N TRP A 63 4.17 11.43 8.66
CA TRP A 63 2.84 11.02 8.21
C TRP A 63 1.91 10.83 9.41
N LYS A 64 0.63 11.20 9.26
CA LYS A 64 -0.36 10.99 10.32
C LYS A 64 -0.57 9.50 10.54
N THR A 65 -0.55 9.10 11.81
CA THR A 65 -0.74 7.72 12.23
C THR A 65 -2.13 7.51 12.81
N VAL A 66 -2.58 6.26 12.81
CA VAL A 66 -3.74 5.80 13.57
C VAL A 66 -3.28 4.76 14.58
N ASP A 67 -3.78 4.86 15.81
CA ASP A 67 -3.40 3.92 16.86
C ASP A 67 -4.08 2.57 16.64
N LYS A 68 -3.29 1.49 16.70
CA LYS A 68 -3.76 0.11 16.54
C LYS A 68 -3.08 -0.82 17.56
N PRO A 69 -3.83 -1.75 18.17
CA PRO A 69 -3.24 -2.82 18.98
C PRO A 69 -2.52 -3.84 18.07
N ALA A 70 -1.65 -4.68 18.67
CA ALA A 70 -0.90 -5.70 17.94
C ALA A 70 -1.78 -6.70 17.16
N ARG A 71 -3.02 -6.93 17.60
CA ARG A 71 -4.06 -7.66 16.86
C ARG A 71 -5.10 -6.68 16.37
N PHE A 72 -5.17 -6.47 15.06
CA PHE A 72 -6.09 -5.52 14.45
C PHE A 72 -6.82 -6.13 13.25
N THR A 73 -7.90 -5.49 12.85
CA THR A 73 -8.65 -5.80 11.62
C THR A 73 -8.22 -4.84 10.51
N LEU A 74 -7.90 -5.38 9.34
CA LEU A 74 -7.76 -4.61 8.10
C LEU A 74 -9.12 -4.54 7.41
N ASN A 75 -9.63 -3.32 7.20
CA ASN A 75 -10.81 -3.08 6.39
C ASN A 75 -10.36 -2.60 5.01
N LEU A 76 -10.64 -3.39 3.97
CA LEU A 76 -10.35 -3.03 2.58
C LEU A 76 -11.68 -2.77 1.86
N LEU A 77 -11.82 -1.59 1.26
CA LEU A 77 -12.97 -1.24 0.43
C LEU A 77 -12.60 -1.42 -1.04
N ASP A 78 -13.29 -2.34 -1.70
CA ASP A 78 -13.22 -2.55 -3.14
C ASP A 78 -14.58 -2.21 -3.74
N GLN A 79 -14.64 -1.06 -4.43
CA GLN A 79 -15.86 -0.57 -5.04
C GLN A 79 -16.31 -1.41 -6.24
N ALA A 80 -15.37 -2.07 -6.91
CA ALA A 80 -15.63 -2.85 -8.12
C ALA A 80 -15.87 -4.35 -7.82
N ILE A 81 -15.69 -4.77 -6.56
CA ILE A 81 -16.01 -6.12 -6.08
C ILE A 81 -15.24 -7.19 -6.88
N HIS A 82 -13.95 -6.96 -7.09
CA HIS A 82 -13.04 -7.87 -7.76
C HIS A 82 -12.79 -9.16 -6.96
N GLY A 83 -12.80 -9.06 -5.63
CA GLY A 83 -12.30 -10.11 -4.75
C GLY A 83 -10.77 -10.13 -4.69
N ALA A 84 -10.20 -11.17 -4.07
CA ALA A 84 -8.74 -11.29 -3.94
C ALA A 84 -8.30 -12.75 -3.93
N ASP A 85 -7.32 -13.09 -4.77
CA ASP A 85 -6.61 -14.37 -4.68
C ASP A 85 -5.88 -14.49 -3.34
N TYR A 86 -5.26 -13.39 -2.90
CA TYR A 86 -4.66 -13.24 -1.59
C TYR A 86 -4.52 -11.77 -1.20
N ILE A 87 -4.50 -11.51 0.11
CA ILE A 87 -4.05 -10.25 0.70
C ILE A 87 -2.90 -10.59 1.64
N ARG A 88 -1.74 -9.94 1.46
CA ARG A 88 -0.58 -10.07 2.37
C ARG A 88 -0.37 -8.75 3.09
N VAL A 89 -0.22 -8.82 4.41
CA VAL A 89 -0.04 -7.65 5.27
C VAL A 89 1.36 -7.70 5.87
N TYR A 90 2.08 -6.59 5.78
CA TYR A 90 3.43 -6.45 6.32
C TYR A 90 3.46 -5.26 7.26
N ALA A 91 4.31 -5.35 8.28
CA ALA A 91 4.57 -4.28 9.22
C ALA A 91 6.08 -4.11 9.39
N ASN A 92 6.50 -2.87 9.65
CA ASN A 92 7.90 -2.57 9.90
C ASN A 92 8.37 -3.29 11.18
N LYS A 93 9.62 -3.77 11.17
CA LYS A 93 10.26 -4.33 12.36
C LYS A 93 10.45 -3.24 13.42
N GLN A 94 10.39 -3.63 14.69
CA GLN A 94 10.71 -2.73 15.80
C GLN A 94 12.10 -2.10 15.58
N GLY A 95 12.21 -0.78 15.79
CA GLY A 95 13.44 -0.01 15.56
C GLY A 95 13.50 0.72 14.21
N PHE A 96 12.61 0.40 13.26
CA PHE A 96 12.47 1.20 12.04
C PHE A 96 11.89 2.59 12.32
N ASN A 97 12.43 3.62 11.67
CA ASN A 97 11.96 5.01 11.82
C ASN A 97 11.38 5.57 10.50
N PRO A 98 10.03 5.56 10.32
CA PRO A 98 9.39 6.03 9.08
C PRO A 98 9.52 7.54 8.86
N LYS A 99 9.92 8.31 9.89
CA LYS A 99 10.12 9.77 9.75
C LYS A 99 11.43 10.13 9.06
N ARG A 100 12.35 9.17 8.92
CA ARG A 100 13.72 9.41 8.43
C ARG A 100 14.20 8.39 7.40
N SER A 101 13.49 7.28 7.25
CA SER A 101 13.88 6.18 6.36
C SER A 101 12.75 5.92 5.38
N ALA A 102 13.11 5.78 4.10
CA ALA A 102 12.17 5.30 3.10
C ALA A 102 11.79 3.85 3.40
N CYS A 103 10.58 3.45 2.98
CA CYS A 103 10.17 2.06 3.04
C CYS A 103 11.02 1.27 2.05
N ALA A 104 12.09 0.65 2.55
CA ALA A 104 12.85 -0.37 1.85
C ALA A 104 12.27 -1.74 2.24
N GLY A 105 12.21 -2.67 1.29
CA GLY A 105 11.82 -4.06 1.48
C GLY A 105 12.88 -4.84 2.25
N VAL A 106 13.35 -4.31 3.39
CA VAL A 106 14.35 -4.90 4.30
C VAL A 106 13.84 -6.25 4.77
N THR A 107 14.11 -7.28 3.95
CA THR A 107 13.66 -8.68 4.09
C THR A 107 12.16 -8.78 4.38
N TRP A 108 11.38 -9.15 3.36
CA TRP A 108 10.00 -9.62 3.51
C TRP A 108 9.97 -10.91 4.36
N ASN A 109 10.28 -10.81 5.66
CA ASN A 109 10.12 -11.88 6.62
C ASN A 109 8.64 -11.94 6.98
N TRP A 110 7.93 -12.57 6.05
CA TRP A 110 6.68 -13.29 6.18
C TRP A 110 6.15 -13.42 7.62
N SER A 111 5.17 -12.58 8.00
CA SER A 111 4.35 -12.79 9.20
C SER A 111 2.89 -13.07 8.80
N ALA A 112 2.60 -14.37 8.67
CA ALA A 112 1.28 -15.02 8.58
C ALA A 112 0.53 -15.05 7.23
N ARG A 113 0.09 -16.28 6.86
CA ARG A 113 -0.86 -16.61 5.79
C ARG A 113 -2.17 -16.85 6.52
N ARG A 114 -3.20 -16.06 6.27
CA ARG A 114 -4.57 -16.54 6.46
C ARG A 114 -5.05 -16.92 5.06
N ALA A 115 -5.34 -18.19 4.85
CA ALA A 115 -5.97 -18.62 3.60
C ALA A 115 -7.25 -17.78 3.43
N ALA A 116 -7.39 -17.10 2.30
CA ALA A 116 -8.68 -16.58 1.92
C ALA A 116 -9.65 -17.77 1.83
N SER A 117 -10.90 -17.57 2.27
CA SER A 117 -11.96 -18.55 2.05
C SER A 117 -12.01 -18.94 0.57
N PRO A 118 -12.30 -20.20 0.23
CA PRO A 118 -12.41 -20.62 -1.17
C PRO A 118 -13.40 -19.72 -1.92
N PRO A 119 -13.17 -19.46 -3.22
CA PRO A 119 -14.10 -18.68 -4.02
C PRO A 119 -15.51 -19.30 -3.96
N ALA A 120 -16.53 -18.45 -3.89
CA ALA A 120 -17.92 -18.89 -3.95
C ALA A 120 -18.14 -19.73 -5.23
N PRO A 121 -18.91 -20.84 -5.15
CA PRO A 121 -19.19 -21.66 -6.33
C PRO A 121 -19.86 -20.82 -7.42
N ARG A 122 -19.41 -20.98 -8.65
CA ARG A 122 -20.03 -20.32 -9.81
C ARG A 122 -21.51 -20.73 -9.89
N PRO A 123 -22.45 -19.80 -10.11
CA PRO A 123 -23.83 -20.17 -10.38
C PRO A 123 -23.91 -21.00 -11.66
N PRO A 124 -24.82 -21.99 -11.73
CA PRO A 124 -24.99 -22.80 -12.93
C PRO A 124 -25.37 -21.90 -14.10
N SER A 125 -24.70 -22.11 -15.24
CA SER A 125 -25.08 -21.52 -16.52
C SER A 125 -26.52 -21.90 -16.84
N ARG A 126 -27.37 -20.89 -17.06
CA ARG A 126 -28.65 -21.07 -17.76
C ARG A 126 -28.40 -21.14 -19.26
#